data_AF-A0A0C2DIW8-F1
#
_entry.id   AF-A0A0C2DIW8-F1
#
_cell.length_a   1.000
_cell.length_b   1.000
_cell.length_c   1.000
_cell.angle_alpha   90.00
_cell.angle_beta   90.00
_cell.angle_gamma   90.00
#
_symmetry.space_group_name_H-M   'P 1'
#
loop_
_entity.id
_entity.type
_entity.pdbx_description
1 polymer ?
#
loop_
_entity_poly.entity_id
_entity_poly.type
_entity_poly.pdbx_seq_one_letter_code
_entity_poly.pdbx_strand_id
1 'polypeptide(L)'
;MKLHLTTGTITYMQGLKKEHRDVKIGAMGQDAVLYYESDSADSIFSSRNSYDVQYTSGTLDENNPTSMHFIPVPDERKGPLHGHLADVNEILLGTRGVQSHRIGEALGEDAYIVLIQWAQTSTYNDFKQTNSYKNYLSTEALAKYRTAESLFHKSISSKLYLPLKDNEENPEDEF
;
A
#
# COMPACT_ATOMS: atom_id res chain seq x y z
N MET A 1 10.02 -6.88 -11.45
CA MET A 1 8.65 -7.20 -11.04
C MET A 1 7.89 -5.92 -10.84
N LYS A 2 6.66 -5.83 -11.35
CA LYS A 2 5.77 -4.67 -11.21
C LYS A 2 4.60 -5.02 -10.30
N LEU A 3 4.19 -4.05 -9.49
CA LEU A 3 2.93 -4.09 -8.74
C LEU A 3 1.95 -3.15 -9.41
N HIS A 4 0.81 -3.66 -9.85
CA HIS A 4 -0.26 -2.85 -10.41
C HIS A 4 -1.41 -2.77 -9.42
N LEU A 5 -1.96 -1.59 -9.22
CA LEU A 5 -3.14 -1.38 -8.40
C LEU A 5 -4.14 -0.42 -9.04
N THR A 6 -5.40 -0.61 -8.69
CA THR A 6 -6.50 0.30 -8.99
C THR A 6 -7.45 0.36 -7.82
N THR A 7 -8.14 1.47 -7.67
CA THR A 7 -9.10 1.70 -6.57
C THR A 7 -10.43 2.14 -7.12
N GLY A 8 -11.50 1.79 -6.44
CA GLY A 8 -12.87 2.20 -6.78
C GLY A 8 -13.86 1.65 -5.77
N THR A 9 -15.14 1.68 -6.11
CA THR A 9 -16.17 1.08 -5.24
C THR A 9 -16.04 -0.44 -5.18
N ILE A 10 -16.43 -1.05 -4.06
CA ILE A 10 -16.41 -2.51 -3.89
C ILE A 10 -17.14 -3.21 -5.04
N THR A 11 -18.33 -2.72 -5.42
CA THR A 11 -19.15 -3.32 -6.49
C THR A 11 -18.41 -3.38 -7.82
N TYR A 12 -17.76 -2.27 -8.21
CA TYR A 12 -17.01 -2.21 -9.46
C TYR A 12 -15.76 -3.12 -9.41
N MET A 13 -15.02 -3.08 -8.30
CA MET A 13 -13.82 -3.91 -8.10
C MET A 13 -14.13 -5.41 -8.06
N GLN A 14 -15.24 -5.82 -7.47
CA GLN A 14 -15.69 -7.22 -7.50
C GLN A 14 -16.06 -7.67 -8.91
N GLY A 15 -16.58 -6.78 -9.75
CA GLY A 15 -16.79 -7.04 -11.18
C GLY A 15 -15.48 -7.37 -11.89
N LEU A 16 -14.48 -6.47 -11.78
CA LEU A 16 -13.16 -6.67 -12.38
C LEU A 16 -12.44 -7.93 -11.88
N LYS A 17 -12.56 -8.26 -10.58
CA LYS A 17 -11.97 -9.49 -10.02
C LYS A 17 -12.57 -10.77 -10.62
N LYS A 18 -13.86 -10.76 -10.98
CA LYS A 18 -14.50 -11.92 -11.62
C LYS A 18 -13.91 -12.21 -13.01
N GLU A 19 -13.52 -11.16 -13.73
CA GLU A 19 -12.87 -11.23 -15.04
C GLU A 19 -11.40 -11.63 -14.94
N HIS A 20 -10.72 -11.23 -13.86
CA HIS A 20 -9.29 -11.46 -13.65
C HIS A 20 -9.02 -12.13 -12.30
N ARG A 21 -9.16 -13.45 -12.20
CA ARG A 21 -9.15 -14.17 -10.92
C ARG A 21 -7.84 -14.09 -10.12
N ASP A 22 -6.73 -13.79 -10.79
CA ASP A 22 -5.41 -13.72 -10.16
C ASP A 22 -5.19 -12.42 -9.38
N VAL A 23 -6.06 -11.42 -9.54
CA VAL A 23 -6.00 -10.18 -8.77
C VAL A 23 -6.48 -10.41 -7.33
N LYS A 24 -5.79 -9.77 -6.40
CA LYS A 24 -6.17 -9.71 -4.99
C LYS A 24 -7.07 -8.51 -4.75
N ILE A 25 -7.99 -8.63 -3.80
CA ILE A 25 -8.89 -7.54 -3.40
C ILE A 25 -8.76 -7.26 -1.91
N GLY A 26 -8.79 -5.97 -1.55
CA GLY A 26 -9.00 -5.50 -0.18
C GLY A 26 -10.01 -4.36 -0.16
N ALA A 27 -10.74 -4.21 0.94
CA ALA A 27 -11.82 -3.24 1.09
C ALA A 27 -11.62 -2.30 2.29
N MET A 28 -12.18 -1.10 2.20
CA MET A 28 -12.14 -0.08 3.24
C MET A 28 -13.47 0.69 3.18
N GLY A 29 -14.45 0.27 3.99
CA GLY A 29 -15.80 0.83 3.93
C GLY A 29 -16.48 0.45 2.62
N GLN A 30 -16.87 1.44 1.81
CA GLN A 30 -17.48 1.22 0.48
C GLN A 30 -16.45 1.18 -0.67
N ASP A 31 -15.19 1.48 -0.37
CA ASP A 31 -14.09 1.48 -1.33
C ASP A 31 -13.32 0.15 -1.31
N ALA A 32 -12.66 -0.17 -2.42
CA ALA A 32 -11.78 -1.31 -2.55
C ALA A 32 -10.55 -0.98 -3.39
N VAL A 33 -9.53 -1.83 -3.22
CA VAL A 33 -8.32 -1.87 -4.04
C VAL A 33 -8.21 -3.24 -4.67
N LEU A 34 -7.90 -3.27 -5.96
CA LEU A 34 -7.39 -4.45 -6.63
C LEU A 34 -5.89 -4.30 -6.86
N TYR A 35 -5.15 -5.39 -6.67
CA TYR A 35 -3.73 -5.40 -6.94
C TYR A 35 -3.24 -6.78 -7.36
N TYR A 36 -2.17 -6.80 -8.16
CA TYR A 36 -1.47 -8.02 -8.58
C TYR A 36 -0.05 -7.71 -9.01
N GLU A 37 0.77 -8.75 -9.12
CA GLU A 37 2.16 -8.68 -9.55
C GLU A 37 2.30 -9.21 -10.97
N SER A 38 3.18 -8.59 -11.76
CA SER A 38 3.46 -8.97 -13.14
C SER A 38 4.90 -8.63 -13.51
N ASP A 39 5.46 -9.29 -14.52
CA ASP A 39 6.74 -8.87 -15.11
C ASP A 39 6.56 -7.77 -16.16
N SER A 40 5.33 -7.54 -16.63
CA SER A 40 5.01 -6.48 -17.59
C SER A 40 4.81 -5.13 -16.91
N ALA A 41 5.18 -4.05 -17.59
CA ALA A 41 4.77 -2.69 -17.21
C ALA A 41 3.32 -2.39 -17.59
N ASP A 42 2.74 -3.18 -18.50
CA ASP A 42 1.36 -3.03 -18.91
C ASP A 42 0.41 -3.71 -17.94
N SER A 43 -0.53 -2.90 -17.44
CA SER A 43 -1.58 -3.39 -16.56
C SER A 43 -2.84 -3.77 -17.33
N ILE A 44 -3.54 -4.81 -16.85
CA ILE A 44 -4.94 -5.11 -17.20
C ILE A 44 -5.92 -4.00 -16.75
N PHE A 45 -5.55 -3.16 -15.79
CA PHE A 45 -6.38 -2.06 -15.31
C PHE A 45 -6.26 -0.84 -16.23
N SER A 46 -7.40 -0.26 -16.61
CA SER A 46 -7.48 0.97 -17.40
C SER A 46 -7.01 2.20 -16.60
N SER A 47 -7.44 2.34 -15.34
CA SER A 47 -6.89 3.28 -14.37
C SER A 47 -5.89 2.57 -13.47
N ARG A 48 -4.59 2.83 -13.67
CA ARG A 48 -3.52 2.10 -12.97
C ARG A 48 -2.60 3.05 -12.22
N ASN A 49 -2.26 2.67 -10.99
CA ASN A 49 -1.00 3.05 -10.38
C ASN A 49 -0.10 1.83 -10.46
N SER A 50 1.06 1.98 -11.10
CA SER A 50 2.00 0.88 -11.31
C SER A 50 3.33 1.24 -10.68
N TYR A 51 3.94 0.28 -10.02
CA TYR A 51 5.17 0.47 -9.25
C TYR A 51 6.21 -0.53 -9.68
N ASP A 52 7.45 -0.08 -9.79
CA ASP A 52 8.62 -0.95 -9.90
C ASP A 52 9.02 -1.44 -8.51
N VAL A 53 8.85 -2.73 -8.24
CA VAL A 53 9.11 -3.29 -6.91
C VAL A 53 10.62 -3.55 -6.75
N GLN A 54 11.20 -2.91 -5.74
CA GLN A 54 12.62 -3.02 -5.39
C GLN A 54 12.84 -4.02 -4.26
N TYR A 55 11.91 -4.09 -3.30
CA TYR A 55 11.97 -5.02 -2.17
C TYR A 55 10.70 -5.86 -2.08
N THR A 56 10.87 -7.15 -1.85
CA THR A 56 9.79 -8.13 -1.77
C THR A 56 10.05 -9.14 -0.64
N SER A 57 9.00 -9.49 0.09
CA SER A 57 9.01 -10.59 1.05
C SER A 57 7.63 -11.23 1.14
N GLY A 58 7.58 -12.55 1.29
CA GLY A 58 6.33 -13.32 1.41
C GLY A 58 5.45 -13.28 0.15
N THR A 59 4.35 -14.03 0.22
CA THR A 59 3.34 -14.15 -0.85
C THR A 59 2.13 -13.28 -0.52
N LEU A 60 1.61 -12.55 -1.51
CA LEU A 60 0.40 -11.75 -1.35
C LEU A 60 -0.85 -12.63 -1.26
N ASP A 61 -1.64 -12.45 -0.20
CA ASP A 61 -2.90 -13.14 0.05
C ASP A 61 -4.03 -12.13 0.35
N GLU A 62 -5.15 -12.25 -0.34
CA GLU A 62 -6.31 -11.37 -0.15
C GLU A 62 -7.04 -11.59 1.18
N ASN A 63 -6.72 -12.68 1.89
CA ASN A 63 -7.23 -12.96 3.23
C ASN A 63 -6.47 -12.21 4.33
N ASN A 64 -5.41 -11.46 3.99
CA ASN A 64 -4.64 -10.68 4.96
C ASN A 64 -5.02 -9.19 4.91
N PRO A 65 -5.24 -8.54 6.07
CA PRO A 65 -5.29 -7.08 6.15
C PRO A 65 -4.05 -6.46 5.52
N THR A 66 -4.23 -5.46 4.67
CA THR A 66 -3.18 -4.86 3.85
C THR A 66 -3.11 -3.35 4.11
N SER A 67 -2.00 -2.86 4.67
CA SER A 67 -1.73 -1.42 4.72
C SER A 67 -0.95 -0.97 3.49
N MET A 68 -1.27 0.22 3.00
CA MET A 68 -0.61 0.84 1.85
C MET A 68 -0.21 2.27 2.22
N HIS A 69 1.09 2.54 2.22
CA HIS A 69 1.67 3.85 2.46
C HIS A 69 2.10 4.44 1.12
N PHE A 70 1.44 5.52 0.70
CA PHE A 70 1.79 6.27 -0.49
C PHE A 70 2.63 7.49 -0.10
N ILE A 71 3.82 7.59 -0.68
CA ILE A 71 4.87 8.52 -0.26
C ILE A 71 5.30 9.36 -1.47
N PRO A 72 4.62 10.50 -1.72
CA PRO A 72 5.08 11.47 -2.71
C PRO A 72 6.44 12.04 -2.31
N VAL A 73 7.37 12.09 -3.26
CA VAL A 73 8.72 12.60 -3.03
C VAL A 73 9.20 13.32 -4.29
N PRO A 74 9.72 14.56 -4.19
CA PRO A 74 10.29 15.22 -5.36
C PRO A 74 11.61 14.55 -5.76
N ASP A 75 11.99 14.66 -7.03
CA ASP A 75 13.15 13.98 -7.62
C ASP A 75 14.45 14.16 -6.81
N GLU A 76 14.72 15.38 -6.33
CA GLU A 76 15.93 15.69 -5.56
C GLU A 76 15.99 15.01 -4.17
N ARG A 77 14.87 14.45 -3.70
CA ARG A 77 14.77 13.72 -2.42
C ARG A 77 14.65 12.21 -2.58
N LYS A 78 14.60 11.68 -3.81
CA LYS A 78 14.52 10.23 -4.08
C LYS A 78 15.71 9.45 -3.50
N GLY A 79 16.94 9.95 -3.68
CA GLY A 79 18.16 9.29 -3.19
C GLY A 79 18.15 9.01 -1.67
N PRO A 80 17.98 10.05 -0.82
CA PRO A 80 17.85 9.85 0.62
C PRO A 80 16.66 8.96 1.04
N LEU A 81 15.54 9.03 0.31
CA LEU A 81 14.39 8.16 0.59
C LEU A 81 14.69 6.69 0.26
N HIS A 82 15.43 6.40 -0.81
CA HIS A 82 15.81 5.03 -1.17
C HIS A 82 16.58 4.34 -0.03
N GLY A 83 17.53 5.03 0.60
CA GLY A 83 18.24 4.51 1.78
C GLY A 83 17.30 4.24 2.97
N HIS A 84 16.36 5.15 3.22
CA HIS A 84 15.36 4.99 4.28
C HIS A 84 14.40 3.82 4.01
N LEU A 85 14.04 3.58 2.75
CA LEU A 85 13.20 2.45 2.35
C LEU A 85 13.93 1.10 2.45
N ALA A 86 15.25 1.08 2.29
CA ALA A 86 16.06 -0.10 2.60
C ALA A 86 15.99 -0.43 4.11
N ASP A 87 16.08 0.58 4.98
CA ASP A 87 15.92 0.37 6.42
C ASP A 87 14.49 -0.10 6.77
N VAL A 88 13.46 0.45 6.11
CA VAL A 88 12.08 -0.01 6.24
C VAL A 88 11.97 -1.49 5.89
N ASN A 89 12.61 -1.95 4.80
CA ASN A 89 12.63 -3.37 4.43
C ASN A 89 13.16 -4.26 5.57
N GLU A 90 14.31 -3.91 6.15
CA GLU A 90 14.92 -4.68 7.24
C GLU A 90 14.04 -4.72 8.49
N ILE A 91 13.41 -3.60 8.83
CA ILE A 91 12.46 -3.50 9.94
C ILE A 91 11.26 -4.43 9.72
N LEU A 92 10.69 -4.43 8.52
CA LEU A 92 9.52 -5.26 8.20
C LEU A 92 9.86 -6.75 8.22
N LEU A 93 11.03 -7.15 7.74
CA LEU A 93 11.51 -8.53 7.82
C LEU A 93 11.63 -9.03 9.27
N GLY A 94 11.99 -8.16 10.21
CA GLY A 94 12.08 -8.48 11.64
C GLY A 94 10.79 -8.31 12.43
N THR A 95 9.72 -7.75 11.83
CA THR A 95 8.49 -7.42 12.54
C THR A 95 7.55 -8.61 12.62
N ARG A 96 7.24 -9.07 13.83
CA ARG A 96 6.31 -10.18 14.06
C ARG A 96 4.92 -9.83 13.51
N GLY A 97 4.37 -10.74 12.71
CA GLY A 97 3.03 -10.64 12.17
C GLY A 97 2.93 -9.85 10.86
N VAL A 98 4.05 -9.35 10.32
CA VAL A 98 4.14 -9.05 8.88
C VAL A 98 4.14 -10.38 8.12
N GLN A 99 3.23 -10.54 7.17
CA GLN A 99 3.09 -11.73 6.33
C GLN A 99 3.82 -11.58 5.00
N SER A 100 3.73 -10.38 4.43
CA SER A 100 4.38 -10.03 3.17
C SER A 100 4.49 -8.51 3.03
N HIS A 101 5.42 -8.04 2.20
CA HIS A 101 5.50 -6.63 1.85
C HIS A 101 6.07 -6.39 0.46
N ARG A 102 5.73 -5.25 -0.12
CA ARG A 102 6.28 -4.71 -1.37
C ARG A 102 6.66 -3.27 -1.18
N ILE A 103 7.88 -2.92 -1.56
CA ILE A 103 8.34 -1.54 -1.60
C ILE A 103 8.77 -1.25 -3.03
N GLY A 104 8.23 -0.17 -3.60
CA GLY A 104 8.50 0.17 -4.99
C GLY A 104 8.29 1.64 -5.33
N GLU A 105 8.89 2.05 -6.43
CA GLU A 105 8.78 3.40 -6.99
C GLU A 105 7.68 3.43 -8.05
N ALA A 106 6.86 4.48 -8.05
CA ALA A 106 5.80 4.64 -9.04
C ALA A 106 6.38 4.89 -10.43
N LEU A 107 5.80 4.27 -11.46
CA LEU A 107 6.24 4.39 -12.84
C LEU A 107 5.78 5.67 -13.54
N GLY A 108 4.73 6.32 -13.03
CA GLY A 108 4.08 7.47 -13.67
C GLY A 108 4.14 8.78 -12.89
N GLU A 109 4.75 8.77 -11.71
CA GLU A 109 4.85 9.94 -10.83
C GLU A 109 6.00 9.78 -9.82
N ASP A 110 6.43 10.89 -9.22
CA ASP A 110 7.48 10.89 -8.22
C ASP A 110 6.93 10.50 -6.84
N ALA A 111 6.75 9.20 -6.66
CA ALA A 111 6.23 8.63 -5.43
C ALA A 111 6.72 7.19 -5.20
N TYR A 112 6.62 6.75 -3.96
CA TYR A 112 6.87 5.37 -3.55
C TYR A 112 5.64 4.77 -2.89
N ILE A 113 5.54 3.45 -2.93
CA ILE A 113 4.57 2.66 -2.18
C ILE A 113 5.28 1.74 -1.20
N VAL A 114 4.73 1.61 0.00
CA VAL A 114 5.01 0.50 0.91
C VAL A 114 3.68 -0.23 1.16
N LEU A 115 3.52 -1.41 0.56
CA LEU A 115 2.40 -2.32 0.78
C LEU A 115 2.84 -3.36 1.80
N ILE A 116 2.07 -3.56 2.86
CA ILE A 116 2.37 -4.52 3.93
C ILE A 116 1.12 -5.33 4.21
N GLN A 117 1.23 -6.65 4.20
CA GLN A 117 0.18 -7.54 4.68
C GLN A 117 0.46 -8.00 6.10
N TRP A 118 -0.58 -8.00 6.91
CA TRP A 118 -0.54 -8.27 8.33
C TRP A 118 -1.27 -9.58 8.64
N ALA A 119 -0.86 -10.27 9.70
CA ALA A 119 -1.54 -11.46 10.18
C ALA A 119 -2.99 -11.14 10.59
N GLN A 120 -3.19 -9.97 11.18
CA GLN A 120 -4.47 -9.47 11.66
C GLN A 120 -4.41 -7.94 11.81
N THR A 121 -5.58 -7.30 11.79
CA THR A 121 -5.73 -5.85 11.95
C THR A 121 -5.09 -5.33 13.23
N SER A 122 -5.15 -6.09 14.33
CA SER A 122 -4.55 -5.66 15.60
C SER A 122 -3.02 -5.61 15.52
N THR A 123 -2.37 -6.47 14.73
CA THR A 123 -0.91 -6.43 14.56
C THR A 123 -0.46 -5.13 13.92
N TYR A 124 -1.19 -4.64 12.91
CA TYR A 124 -0.92 -3.33 12.34
C TYR A 124 -1.13 -2.21 13.36
N ASN A 125 -2.19 -2.30 14.17
CA ASN A 125 -2.47 -1.32 15.22
C ASN A 125 -1.37 -1.29 16.28
N ASP A 126 -0.86 -2.45 16.71
CA ASP A 126 0.26 -2.57 17.64
C ASP A 126 1.55 -2.02 17.02
N PHE A 127 1.82 -2.36 15.75
CA PHE A 127 2.99 -1.86 15.02
C PHE A 127 3.01 -0.33 14.97
N LYS A 128 1.87 0.32 14.74
CA LYS A 128 1.76 1.80 14.76
C LYS A 128 2.19 2.44 16.08
N GLN A 129 2.14 1.71 17.19
CA GLN A 129 2.57 2.21 18.50
C GLN A 129 4.09 2.10 18.73
N THR A 130 4.79 1.31 17.92
CA THR A 130 6.22 1.06 18.06
C THR A 130 7.08 2.26 17.63
N ASN A 131 8.31 2.31 18.14
CA ASN A 131 9.30 3.28 17.67
C ASN A 131 9.68 3.03 16.21
N SER A 132 9.66 1.79 15.75
CA SER A 132 9.93 1.45 14.34
C SER A 132 8.94 2.14 13.42
N TYR A 133 7.63 2.06 13.70
CA TYR A 133 6.65 2.80 12.90
C TYR A 133 6.85 4.32 13.00
N LYS A 134 6.98 4.84 14.23
CA LYS A 134 7.13 6.28 14.48
C LYS A 134 8.34 6.90 13.77
N ASN A 135 9.45 6.15 13.68
CA ASN A 135 10.69 6.64 13.09
C ASN A 135 10.78 6.42 11.57
N TYR A 136 9.98 5.51 11.01
CA TYR A 136 10.15 5.09 9.61
C TYR A 136 8.91 5.24 8.72
N LEU A 137 7.70 5.03 9.23
CA LEU A 137 6.48 5.00 8.41
C LEU A 137 5.41 6.00 8.85
N SER A 138 5.60 6.68 9.97
CA SER A 138 4.74 7.80 10.36
C SER A 138 4.82 8.95 9.35
N THR A 139 3.76 9.75 9.28
CA THR A 139 3.74 10.94 8.44
C THR A 139 4.87 11.90 8.83
N GLU A 140 5.16 12.02 10.13
CA GLU A 140 6.22 12.87 10.67
C GLU A 140 7.61 12.39 10.21
N ALA A 141 7.87 11.08 10.27
CA ALA A 141 9.12 10.50 9.80
C ALA A 141 9.33 10.69 8.30
N LEU A 142 8.26 10.58 7.52
CA LEU A 142 8.32 10.68 6.06
C LEU A 142 8.31 12.14 5.57
N ALA A 143 7.76 13.07 6.35
CA ALA A 143 7.70 14.49 6.02
C ALA A 143 9.08 15.13 5.81
N LYS A 144 10.14 14.58 6.42
CA LYS A 144 11.53 15.04 6.22
C LYS A 144 12.04 14.86 4.78
N TYR A 145 11.38 14.02 3.97
CA TYR A 145 11.69 13.81 2.56
C TYR A 145 10.86 14.71 1.63
N ARG A 146 10.00 15.56 2.18
CA ARG A 146 9.18 16.51 1.41
C ARG A 146 9.86 17.87 1.33
N THR A 147 9.52 18.61 0.29
CA THR A 147 9.84 20.04 0.14
C THR A 147 8.63 20.90 0.42
N ALA A 148 8.84 22.18 0.74
CA ALA A 148 7.77 23.15 0.98
C ALA A 148 6.77 23.20 -0.19
N GLU A 149 7.24 23.10 -1.42
CA GLU A 149 6.38 23.05 -2.62
C GLU A 149 5.56 21.75 -2.70
N SER A 150 6.17 20.60 -2.38
CA SER A 150 5.46 19.32 -2.38
C SER A 150 4.35 19.24 -1.33
N LEU A 151 4.41 20.05 -0.25
CA LEU A 151 3.41 20.10 0.82
C LEU A 151 2.00 20.43 0.29
N PHE A 152 1.92 21.26 -0.74
CA PHE A 152 0.66 21.77 -1.28
C PHE A 152 0.01 20.88 -2.34
N HIS A 153 0.75 19.92 -2.93
CA HIS A 153 0.30 19.23 -4.14
C HIS A 153 -0.09 17.75 -3.92
N LYS A 154 0.65 16.99 -3.09
CA LYS A 154 0.37 15.56 -2.85
C LYS A 154 0.74 15.14 -1.44
N SER A 155 -0.24 14.69 -0.65
CA SER A 155 -0.03 14.29 0.74
C SER A 155 0.47 12.85 0.87
N ILE A 156 1.36 12.61 1.83
CA ILE A 156 1.61 11.27 2.35
C ILE A 156 0.29 10.72 2.87
N SER A 157 -0.04 9.49 2.50
CA SER A 157 -1.24 8.83 2.99
C SER A 157 -0.96 7.38 3.35
N SER A 158 -1.69 6.89 4.33
CA SER A 158 -1.67 5.48 4.73
C SER A 158 -3.11 5.01 4.80
N LYS A 159 -3.44 3.96 4.07
CA LYS A 159 -4.75 3.30 4.11
C LYS A 159 -4.60 1.87 4.58
N LEU A 160 -5.61 1.37 5.29
CA LEU A 160 -5.71 -0.05 5.66
C LEU A 160 -6.91 -0.63 4.94
N TYR A 161 -6.65 -1.67 4.16
CA TYR A 161 -7.66 -2.47 3.47
C TYR A 161 -7.82 -3.80 4.19
N LEU A 162 -9.05 -4.18 4.49
CA LEU A 162 -9.41 -5.43 5.11
C LEU A 162 -9.77 -6.48 4.04
N PRO A 163 -9.63 -7.78 4.34
CA PRO A 163 -10.26 -8.81 3.53
C PRO A 163 -11.75 -8.54 3.38
N LEU A 164 -12.35 -8.84 2.22
CA LEU A 164 -13.77 -8.55 1.97
C LEU A 164 -14.70 -9.12 3.05
N LYS A 165 -14.40 -10.32 3.56
CA LYS A 165 -15.15 -11.00 4.62
C LYS A 165 -15.14 -10.27 5.98
N ASP A 166 -14.12 -9.44 6.21
CA ASP A 166 -13.89 -8.73 7.47
C ASP A 166 -14.21 -7.23 7.32
N ASN A 167 -14.58 -6.78 6.12
CA ASN A 167 -15.05 -5.43 5.86
C ASN A 167 -16.55 -5.37 6.16
N GLU A 168 -16.89 -5.07 7.41
CA GLU A 168 -18.27 -4.81 7.81
C GLU A 168 -18.78 -3.59 7.03
N GLU A 169 -19.70 -3.81 6.08
CA GLU A 169 -20.65 -2.76 5.70
C GLU A 169 -21.42 -2.43 6.98
N ASN A 170 -21.22 -1.25 7.55
CA ASN A 170 -22.07 -0.80 8.63
C ASN A 170 -23.50 -0.72 8.06
N PRO A 171 -24.45 -1.60 8.43
CA PRO A 171 -25.76 -1.66 7.78
C PRO A 171 -26.68 -0.47 8.14
N GLU A 172 -26.17 0.54 8.85
CA GLU A 172 -26.98 1.60 9.46
C GLU A 172 -27.34 2.77 8.52
N ASP A 173 -26.89 2.77 7.26
CA ASP A 173 -27.24 3.82 6.29
C ASP A 173 -28.41 3.44 5.35
N GLU A 174 -29.19 2.39 5.67
CA GLU A 174 -30.52 2.16 5.09
C GLU A 174 -31.63 2.59 6.07
N PHE A 175 -31.83 3.91 6.21
CA PHE A 175 -33.07 4.48 6.76
C PHE A 175 -33.52 5.71 5.96
#